data_AF-A0A0M5ITZ9-F1
#
_entry.id   AF-A0A0M5ITZ9-F1
#
_cell.length_a   1.000
_cell.length_b   1.000
_cell.length_c   1.000
_cell.angle_alpha   90.00
_cell.angle_beta   90.00
_cell.angle_gamma   90.00
#
_symmetry.space_group_name_H-M   'P 1'
#
loop_
_entity.id
_entity.type
_entity.pdbx_description
1 polymer ?
#
loop_
_entity_poly.entity_id
_entity_poly.type
_entity_poly.pdbx_seq_one_letter_code
_entity_poly.pdbx_strand_id
1 'polypeptide(L)'
;MKAPRAVPAPVWALPALSAVAGIVALVLAPQGTRGWTAAVTVTAWVLLAATLATAHRLVRRAQRTAGERTVEADRLKASTAALEADAAHTSDVALPAVVRLVRGGWNTAAALDQVPPPRSQRHRKLLHIVAATVEEQGQQAASFQTANAQLREELGAEIARLREELEAMTAQVERFTRETLPSVTARLRAGETGASVRAETVLPEHPLLRTSAESVVRELALSERRALAAQTASAKALSRVQAKAVSMLADLRAMQERHGEEVFGDLLKLDHSTSQLGLMTDRLALLMGGRPSRAWNRPIVMESILRGAVGRIAAYQRVRLHCSSTAAISGFAAESVMHLLAELMDNAANFSPPIDEVHVYVEERGTGIVVTIEDSGLKMADAAMRRAADSVSGRLTDLAALQGTRLGLAVVGQLALKHQISVNYRPSSRGGTGVVVLLPRQLIAQQNREDHQSPSLPPTTATTPTRPPATADASVPPPATSVTPPTGTALRSLPAPASPPDLTPVPLTPPDHAPAAHGPSGSLPEYVREPARPVEPVAPPVRPAAPSTPNGLPVRTPGRTMGEAERERGRHRGAPASPSPADGGAPKAPPRTAAQQFGAFQRGRRPQTDPAAQGGTATPPPAAPDGPDAPPPGAP
;
A
#
# COMPACT_ATOMS: atom_id res chain seq x y z
N MET A 1 33.44 84.33 -54.56
CA MET A 1 33.57 84.85 -55.94
C MET A 1 34.29 86.19 -55.88
N LYS A 2 35.24 86.49 -56.79
CA LYS A 2 35.97 87.78 -56.78
C LYS A 2 35.03 88.90 -57.21
N ALA A 3 34.84 89.92 -56.36
CA ALA A 3 34.09 91.13 -56.73
C ALA A 3 34.82 91.90 -57.85
N PRO A 4 34.13 92.40 -58.88
CA PRO A 4 34.76 93.21 -59.91
C PRO A 4 35.27 94.53 -59.32
N ARG A 5 36.50 94.92 -59.72
CA ARG A 5 37.13 96.16 -59.26
C ARG A 5 36.29 97.38 -59.67
N ALA A 6 36.20 98.34 -58.74
CA ALA A 6 35.45 99.57 -58.95
C ALA A 6 36.02 100.42 -60.09
N VAL A 7 35.17 100.77 -61.06
CA VAL A 7 35.34 101.95 -61.90
C VAL A 7 33.99 102.63 -62.12
N PRO A 8 33.77 103.81 -61.52
CA PRO A 8 32.90 104.82 -62.08
C PRO A 8 33.66 106.15 -62.25
N ALA A 9 34.94 106.07 -62.64
CA ALA A 9 35.78 107.24 -62.89
C ALA A 9 35.27 108.20 -64.01
N PRO A 10 34.55 107.76 -65.08
CA PRO A 10 34.08 108.68 -66.11
C PRO A 10 32.68 109.28 -65.86
N VAL A 11 31.93 108.82 -64.83
CA VAL A 11 30.53 109.26 -64.63
C VAL A 11 30.44 110.75 -64.27
N TRP A 12 31.45 111.28 -63.56
CA TRP A 12 31.57 112.71 -63.25
C TRP A 12 32.29 113.53 -64.33
N ALA A 13 32.88 112.88 -65.35
CA ALA A 13 33.48 113.58 -66.50
C ALA A 13 32.40 114.11 -67.47
N LEU A 14 31.27 113.41 -67.58
CA LEU A 14 30.12 113.82 -68.41
C LEU A 14 29.57 115.23 -68.10
N PRO A 15 29.27 115.61 -66.84
CA PRO A 15 28.87 116.99 -66.53
C PRO A 15 30.02 117.99 -66.76
N ALA A 16 31.28 117.64 -66.51
CA ALA A 16 32.39 118.54 -66.82
C ALA A 16 32.47 118.85 -68.33
N LEU A 17 32.28 117.85 -69.20
CA LEU A 17 32.26 118.01 -70.65
C LEU A 17 31.06 118.85 -71.12
N SER A 18 29.85 118.61 -70.57
CA SER A 18 28.65 119.35 -70.98
C SER A 18 28.63 120.79 -70.48
N ALA A 19 29.33 121.12 -69.39
CA ALA A 19 29.56 122.50 -68.97
C ALA A 19 30.37 123.28 -70.03
N VAL A 20 31.44 122.69 -70.56
CA VAL A 20 32.26 123.30 -71.63
C VAL A 20 31.42 123.52 -72.89
N ALA A 21 30.63 122.53 -73.30
CA ALA A 21 29.71 122.67 -74.43
C ALA A 21 28.67 123.77 -74.21
N GLY A 22 28.13 123.91 -73.00
CA GLY A 22 27.19 124.96 -72.63
C GLY A 22 27.79 126.38 -72.68
N ILE A 23 29.07 126.53 -72.30
CA ILE A 23 29.81 127.80 -72.42
C ILE A 23 30.06 128.16 -73.89
N VAL A 24 30.47 127.19 -74.72
CA VAL A 24 30.66 127.39 -76.17
C VAL A 24 29.35 127.84 -76.84
N ALA A 25 28.23 127.19 -76.52
CA ALA A 25 26.90 127.57 -77.02
C ALA A 25 26.48 129.00 -76.59
N LEU A 26 26.93 129.46 -75.42
CA LEU A 26 26.64 130.81 -74.92
C LEU A 26 27.45 131.90 -75.62
N VAL A 27 28.72 131.63 -75.96
CA VAL A 27 29.59 132.57 -76.70
C VAL A 27 29.08 132.82 -78.12
N LEU A 28 28.57 131.77 -78.78
CA LEU A 28 28.05 131.81 -80.14
C LEU A 28 26.63 132.42 -80.26
N ALA A 29 25.95 132.71 -79.15
CA ALA A 29 24.58 133.23 -79.16
C ALA A 29 24.50 134.75 -79.54
N PRO A 30 23.53 135.17 -80.37
CA PRO A 30 23.28 136.59 -80.68
C PRO A 30 22.96 137.45 -79.45
N GLN A 31 23.32 138.74 -79.49
CA GLN A 31 23.28 139.61 -78.31
C GLN A 31 21.90 139.69 -77.62
N GLY A 32 20.80 139.63 -78.38
CA GLY A 32 19.44 139.67 -77.84
C GLY A 32 18.96 138.39 -77.11
N THR A 33 19.62 137.24 -77.31
CA THR A 33 19.15 135.93 -76.79
C THR A 33 20.08 135.26 -75.78
N ARG A 34 21.26 135.83 -75.52
CA ARG A 34 22.28 135.28 -74.59
C ARG A 34 21.74 134.91 -73.20
N GLY A 35 20.87 135.74 -72.63
CA GLY A 35 20.24 135.45 -71.33
C GLY A 35 19.37 134.19 -71.34
N TRP A 36 18.67 133.93 -72.46
CA TRP A 36 17.81 132.77 -72.62
C TRP A 36 18.62 131.49 -72.88
N THR A 37 19.66 131.57 -73.72
CA THR A 37 20.57 130.43 -73.95
C THR A 37 21.34 130.03 -72.69
N ALA A 38 21.77 131.01 -71.86
CA ALA A 38 22.38 130.73 -70.56
C ALA A 38 21.42 129.97 -69.63
N ALA A 39 20.16 130.43 -69.53
CA ALA A 39 19.16 129.78 -68.70
C ALA A 39 18.92 128.32 -69.12
N VAL A 40 18.81 128.04 -70.42
CA VAL A 40 18.58 126.69 -70.95
C VAL A 40 19.80 125.77 -70.78
N THR A 41 21.01 126.23 -71.08
CA THR A 41 22.21 125.36 -70.92
C THR A 41 22.49 125.07 -69.45
N VAL A 42 22.32 126.04 -68.55
CA VAL A 42 22.48 125.86 -67.11
C VAL A 42 21.40 124.91 -66.56
N THR A 43 20.13 125.05 -66.95
CA THR A 43 19.07 124.14 -66.49
C THR A 43 19.25 122.72 -67.02
N ALA A 44 19.59 122.54 -68.30
CA ALA A 44 19.90 121.22 -68.86
C ALA A 44 21.11 120.57 -68.18
N TRP A 45 22.14 121.35 -67.87
CA TRP A 45 23.32 120.89 -67.13
C TRP A 45 22.98 120.47 -65.69
N VAL A 46 22.21 121.28 -64.96
CA VAL A 46 21.74 120.97 -63.61
C VAL A 46 20.87 119.70 -63.60
N LEU A 47 20.00 119.50 -64.60
CA LEU A 47 19.20 118.30 -64.75
C LEU A 47 20.05 117.04 -65.03
N LEU A 48 21.08 117.14 -65.89
CA LEU A 48 22.00 116.03 -66.15
C LEU A 48 22.85 115.70 -64.91
N ALA A 49 23.39 116.70 -64.24
CA ALA A 49 24.14 116.51 -63.00
C ALA A 49 23.26 115.92 -61.89
N ALA A 50 22.00 116.35 -61.77
CA ALA A 50 21.04 115.83 -60.81
C ALA A 50 20.67 114.36 -61.10
N THR A 51 20.41 113.99 -62.36
CA THR A 51 20.07 112.60 -62.73
C THR A 51 21.26 111.64 -62.56
N LEU A 52 22.49 112.06 -62.89
CA LEU A 52 23.69 111.27 -62.61
C LEU A 52 23.96 111.14 -61.11
N ALA A 53 23.75 112.21 -60.33
CA ALA A 53 23.89 112.18 -58.88
C ALA A 53 22.82 111.28 -58.20
N THR A 54 21.57 111.30 -58.67
CA THR A 54 20.52 110.41 -58.13
C THR A 54 20.76 108.96 -58.55
N ALA A 55 21.15 108.68 -59.80
CA ALA A 55 21.52 107.34 -60.24
C ALA A 55 22.69 106.77 -59.43
N HIS A 56 23.77 107.54 -59.22
CA HIS A 56 24.90 107.12 -58.39
C HIS A 56 24.52 106.91 -56.92
N ARG A 57 23.63 107.76 -56.37
CA ARG A 57 23.06 107.57 -55.03
C ARG A 57 22.20 106.31 -54.95
N LEU A 58 21.39 105.99 -55.97
CA LEU A 58 20.58 104.79 -56.03
C LEU A 58 21.43 103.52 -56.14
N VAL A 59 22.46 103.51 -57.00
CA VAL A 59 23.39 102.38 -57.11
C VAL A 59 24.19 102.19 -55.82
N ARG A 60 24.71 103.27 -55.20
CA ARG A 60 25.36 103.15 -53.87
C ARG A 60 24.40 102.70 -52.77
N ARG A 61 23.13 103.12 -52.80
CA ARG A 61 22.11 102.61 -51.87
C ARG A 61 21.85 101.12 -52.10
N ALA A 62 21.65 100.68 -53.34
CA ALA A 62 21.44 99.28 -53.69
C ALA A 62 22.65 98.38 -53.35
N GLN A 63 23.88 98.88 -53.53
CA GLN A 63 25.09 98.17 -53.12
C GLN A 63 25.24 98.08 -51.60
N ARG A 64 24.85 99.12 -50.86
CA ARG A 64 24.81 99.10 -49.38
C ARG A 64 23.77 98.11 -48.87
N THR A 65 22.53 98.16 -49.37
CA THR A 65 21.46 97.24 -48.94
C THR A 65 21.73 95.79 -49.36
N ALA A 66 22.39 95.56 -50.50
CA ALA A 66 22.88 94.24 -50.87
C ALA A 66 23.98 93.74 -49.91
N GLY A 67 24.94 94.61 -49.55
CA GLY A 67 25.97 94.31 -48.56
C GLY A 67 25.39 93.97 -47.18
N GLU A 68 24.48 94.81 -46.68
CA GLU A 68 23.74 94.60 -45.43
C GLU A 68 23.01 93.25 -45.43
N ARG A 69 22.27 92.92 -46.50
CA ARG A 69 21.60 91.61 -46.64
C ARG A 69 22.56 90.44 -46.72
N THR A 70 23.74 90.58 -47.34
CA THR A 70 24.74 89.48 -47.33
C THR A 70 25.32 89.26 -45.94
N VAL A 71 25.61 90.34 -45.19
CA VAL A 71 26.08 90.25 -43.80
C VAL A 71 25.00 89.66 -42.88
N GLU A 72 23.73 90.02 -43.07
CA GLU A 72 22.60 89.45 -42.34
C GLU A 72 22.39 87.96 -42.67
N ALA A 73 22.44 87.58 -43.96
CA ALA A 73 22.33 86.19 -44.38
C ALA A 73 23.49 85.32 -43.85
N ASP A 74 24.72 85.83 -43.86
CA ASP A 74 25.87 85.09 -43.33
C ASP A 74 25.86 85.05 -41.79
N ARG A 75 25.35 86.08 -41.11
CA ARG A 75 25.09 86.05 -39.67
C ARG A 75 24.01 85.02 -39.30
N LEU A 76 22.94 84.92 -40.10
CA LEU A 76 21.89 83.92 -39.92
C LEU A 76 22.45 82.51 -40.14
N LYS A 77 23.20 82.25 -41.23
CA LYS A 77 23.87 80.95 -41.47
C LYS A 77 24.85 80.58 -40.35
N ALA A 78 25.63 81.53 -39.85
CA ALA A 78 26.53 81.30 -38.72
C ALA A 78 25.74 80.94 -37.45
N SER A 79 24.57 81.55 -37.24
CA SER A 79 23.70 81.21 -36.11
C SER A 79 23.02 79.84 -36.25
N THR A 80 22.59 79.43 -37.46
CA THR A 80 22.01 78.09 -37.67
C THR A 80 23.07 77.01 -37.54
N ALA A 81 24.25 77.18 -38.13
CA ALA A 81 25.38 76.25 -37.96
C ALA A 81 25.83 76.13 -36.49
N ALA A 82 25.79 77.23 -35.73
CA ALA A 82 26.08 77.20 -34.29
C ALA A 82 24.99 76.47 -33.47
N LEU A 83 23.72 76.53 -33.89
CA LEU A 83 22.61 75.78 -33.27
C LEU A 83 22.67 74.28 -33.61
N GLU A 84 22.99 73.93 -34.86
CA GLU A 84 23.20 72.55 -35.30
C GLU A 84 24.40 71.92 -34.57
N ALA A 85 25.51 72.64 -34.44
CA ALA A 85 26.67 72.18 -33.66
C ALA A 85 26.35 72.00 -32.16
N ASP A 86 25.55 72.87 -31.56
CA ASP A 86 25.11 72.73 -30.16
C ASP A 86 24.13 71.55 -29.98
N ALA A 87 23.26 71.30 -30.96
CA ALA A 87 22.37 70.16 -30.97
C ALA A 87 23.16 68.84 -31.11
N ALA A 88 24.08 68.74 -32.08
CA ALA A 88 24.93 67.56 -32.29
C ALA A 88 25.84 67.29 -31.07
N HIS A 89 26.44 68.33 -30.47
CA HIS A 89 27.19 68.16 -29.23
C HIS A 89 26.30 67.64 -28.07
N THR A 90 25.05 68.11 -28.01
CA THR A 90 24.08 67.64 -27.01
C THR A 90 23.70 66.18 -27.24
N SER A 91 23.40 65.76 -28.48
CA SER A 91 22.95 64.40 -28.81
C SER A 91 24.07 63.36 -28.79
N ASP A 92 25.25 63.71 -29.28
CA ASP A 92 26.29 62.73 -29.61
C ASP A 92 27.35 62.61 -28.51
N VAL A 93 27.52 63.68 -27.72
CA VAL A 93 28.52 63.74 -26.64
C VAL A 93 27.85 63.86 -25.27
N ALA A 94 27.06 64.91 -25.04
CA ALA A 94 26.61 65.23 -23.69
C ALA A 94 25.56 64.25 -23.16
N LEU A 95 24.51 63.93 -23.94
CA LEU A 95 23.48 62.96 -23.54
C LEU A 95 24.08 61.55 -23.29
N PRO A 96 24.88 60.96 -24.20
CA PRO A 96 25.52 59.65 -23.96
C PRO A 96 26.54 59.63 -22.83
N ALA A 97 27.15 60.78 -22.49
CA ALA A 97 28.02 60.90 -21.32
C ALA A 97 27.21 60.90 -20.02
N VAL A 98 26.20 61.77 -19.90
CA VAL A 98 25.35 61.86 -18.70
C VAL A 98 24.58 60.57 -18.44
N VAL A 99 23.95 59.98 -19.46
CA VAL A 99 23.23 58.69 -19.33
C VAL A 99 24.16 57.57 -18.83
N ARG A 100 25.43 57.58 -19.24
CA ARG A 100 26.43 56.59 -18.81
C ARG A 100 26.89 56.82 -17.37
N LEU A 101 27.09 58.07 -16.97
CA LEU A 101 27.45 58.43 -15.59
C LEU A 101 26.31 58.08 -14.62
N VAL A 102 25.07 58.45 -14.95
CA VAL A 102 23.89 58.15 -14.12
C VAL A 102 23.64 56.64 -14.03
N ARG A 103 23.77 55.89 -15.14
CA ARG A 103 23.75 54.41 -15.10
C ARG A 103 24.93 53.80 -14.32
N GLY A 104 26.01 54.54 -14.16
CA GLY A 104 27.14 54.19 -13.29
C GLY A 104 26.95 54.53 -11.82
N GLY A 105 25.74 54.95 -11.40
CA GLY A 105 25.41 55.27 -10.01
C GLY A 105 25.68 56.71 -9.58
N TRP A 106 26.01 57.61 -10.51
CA TRP A 106 26.16 59.04 -10.20
C TRP A 106 24.79 59.70 -10.11
N ASN A 107 24.58 60.56 -9.11
CA ASN A 107 23.36 61.37 -9.05
C ASN A 107 23.32 62.41 -10.17
N THR A 108 22.13 62.90 -10.52
CA THR A 108 21.90 63.84 -11.64
C THR A 108 22.78 65.08 -11.56
N ALA A 109 22.99 65.65 -10.37
CA ALA A 109 23.80 66.86 -10.21
C ALA A 109 25.29 66.59 -10.51
N ALA A 110 25.86 65.56 -9.90
CA ALA A 110 27.27 65.19 -10.10
C ALA A 110 27.54 64.69 -11.53
N ALA A 111 26.57 64.03 -12.17
CA ALA A 111 26.69 63.62 -13.57
C ALA A 111 26.66 64.80 -14.55
N LEU A 112 25.90 65.87 -14.24
CA LEU A 112 25.84 67.08 -15.06
C LEU A 112 27.07 67.97 -14.90
N ASP A 113 27.67 68.05 -13.70
CA ASP A 113 28.92 68.81 -13.47
C ASP A 113 30.12 68.23 -14.24
N GLN A 114 30.12 66.92 -14.49
CA GLN A 114 31.18 66.21 -15.23
C GLN A 114 31.10 66.39 -16.76
N VAL A 115 30.01 66.96 -17.29
CA VAL A 115 29.76 67.03 -18.74
C VAL A 115 29.66 68.49 -19.19
N PRO A 116 30.42 68.92 -20.22
CA PRO A 116 30.37 70.29 -20.71
C PRO A 116 28.93 70.76 -21.03
N PRO A 117 28.46 71.88 -20.44
CA PRO A 117 27.07 72.28 -20.59
C PRO A 117 26.81 72.86 -22.00
N PRO A 118 25.70 72.46 -22.67
CA PRO A 118 25.30 73.07 -23.95
C PRO A 118 25.17 74.58 -23.88
N ARG A 119 25.34 75.25 -25.01
CA ARG A 119 25.15 76.70 -25.13
C ARG A 119 23.69 77.08 -25.00
N SER A 120 22.75 76.28 -25.52
CA SER A 120 21.32 76.58 -25.42
C SER A 120 20.72 76.17 -24.06
N GLN A 121 19.88 77.04 -23.50
CA GLN A 121 19.14 76.75 -22.26
C GLN A 121 18.13 75.60 -22.44
N ARG A 122 17.61 75.39 -23.66
CA ARG A 122 16.69 74.28 -23.98
C ARG A 122 17.40 72.93 -23.90
N HIS A 123 18.59 72.83 -24.48
CA HIS A 123 19.42 71.62 -24.44
C HIS A 123 19.85 71.27 -23.01
N ARG A 124 20.21 72.26 -22.17
CA ARG A 124 20.46 72.03 -20.73
C ARG A 124 19.24 71.46 -20.00
N LYS A 125 18.04 72.01 -20.25
CA LYS A 125 16.80 71.48 -19.65
C LYS A 125 16.53 70.03 -20.08
N LEU A 126 16.72 69.71 -21.36
CA LEU A 126 16.58 68.34 -21.87
C LEU A 126 17.57 67.37 -21.21
N LEU A 127 18.85 67.76 -21.10
CA LEU A 127 19.87 66.97 -20.36
C LEU A 127 19.47 66.71 -18.91
N HIS A 128 18.97 67.72 -18.20
CA HIS A 128 18.54 67.55 -16.81
C HIS A 128 17.32 66.63 -16.68
N ILE A 129 16.33 66.73 -17.59
CA ILE A 129 15.16 65.84 -17.62
C ILE A 129 15.57 64.40 -17.94
N VAL A 130 16.48 64.19 -18.89
CA VAL A 130 16.97 62.84 -19.24
C VAL A 130 17.82 62.26 -18.11
N ALA A 131 18.67 63.06 -17.46
CA ALA A 131 19.45 62.63 -16.30
C ALA A 131 18.53 62.18 -15.15
N ALA A 132 17.57 63.03 -14.78
CA ALA A 132 16.63 62.75 -13.69
C ALA A 132 15.76 61.53 -13.96
N THR A 133 15.23 61.36 -15.18
CA THR A 133 14.42 60.17 -15.54
C THR A 133 15.26 58.89 -15.59
N VAL A 134 16.53 58.94 -16.05
CA VAL A 134 17.42 57.77 -16.01
C VAL A 134 17.83 57.42 -14.57
N GLU A 135 18.02 58.42 -13.69
CA GLU A 135 18.27 58.20 -12.26
C GLU A 135 17.06 57.57 -11.57
N GLU A 136 15.86 58.12 -11.78
CA GLU A 136 14.60 57.60 -11.23
C GLU A 136 14.34 56.16 -11.69
N GLN A 137 14.49 55.88 -13.00
CA GLN A 137 14.35 54.52 -13.53
C GLN A 137 15.42 53.56 -12.95
N GLY A 138 16.64 54.03 -12.73
CA GLY A 138 17.70 53.25 -12.06
C GLY A 138 17.35 52.92 -10.60
N GLN A 139 16.84 53.90 -9.85
CA GLN A 139 16.39 53.72 -8.47
C GLN A 139 15.17 52.79 -8.36
N GLN A 140 14.19 52.92 -9.27
CA GLN A 140 13.03 52.03 -9.36
C GLN A 140 13.44 50.59 -9.72
N ALA A 141 14.39 50.42 -10.65
CA ALA A 141 14.92 49.10 -10.98
C ALA A 141 15.67 48.47 -9.80
N ALA A 142 16.47 49.24 -9.07
CA ALA A 142 17.20 48.77 -7.89
C ALA A 142 16.26 48.39 -6.73
N SER A 143 15.24 49.20 -6.44
CA SER A 143 14.25 48.87 -5.39
C SER A 143 13.44 47.63 -5.75
N PHE A 144 13.02 47.48 -7.02
CA PHE A 144 12.34 46.29 -7.51
C PHE A 144 13.25 45.05 -7.45
N GLN A 145 14.54 45.16 -7.76
CA GLN A 145 15.50 44.06 -7.60
C GLN A 145 15.64 43.64 -6.14
N THR A 146 15.77 44.58 -5.21
CA THR A 146 15.85 44.31 -3.77
C THR A 146 14.59 43.62 -3.24
N ALA A 147 13.40 44.12 -3.58
CA ALA A 147 12.13 43.51 -3.20
C ALA A 147 11.97 42.08 -3.77
N ASN A 148 12.40 41.84 -5.01
CA ASN A 148 12.42 40.50 -5.60
C ASN A 148 13.49 39.58 -5.00
N ALA A 149 14.59 40.11 -4.45
CA ALA A 149 15.58 39.31 -3.74
C ALA A 149 15.01 38.83 -2.39
N GLN A 150 14.42 39.75 -1.62
CA GLN A 150 13.73 39.46 -0.36
C GLN A 150 12.61 38.42 -0.55
N LEU A 151 11.71 38.63 -1.53
CA LEU A 151 10.63 37.68 -1.80
C LEU A 151 11.13 36.27 -2.19
N ARG A 152 12.27 36.18 -2.90
CA ARG A 152 12.88 34.87 -3.22
C ARG A 152 13.49 34.20 -2.00
N GLU A 153 14.04 34.97 -1.07
CA GLU A 153 14.59 34.47 0.19
C GLU A 153 13.46 33.95 1.11
N GLU A 154 12.38 34.72 1.26
CA GLU A 154 11.17 34.33 2.00
C GLU A 154 10.53 33.04 1.43
N LEU A 155 10.31 33.00 0.11
CA LEU A 155 9.78 31.80 -0.57
C LEU A 155 10.76 30.62 -0.46
N GLY A 156 12.07 30.85 -0.50
CA GLY A 156 13.09 29.83 -0.31
C GLY A 156 13.06 29.22 1.09
N ALA A 157 12.91 30.06 2.12
CA ALA A 157 12.81 29.64 3.51
C ALA A 157 11.53 28.83 3.78
N GLU A 158 10.37 29.27 3.27
CA GLU A 158 9.12 28.54 3.46
C GLU A 158 9.11 27.21 2.67
N ILE A 159 9.68 27.17 1.46
CA ILE A 159 9.87 25.90 0.72
C ILE A 159 10.82 24.95 1.46
N ALA A 160 11.89 25.45 2.07
CA ALA A 160 12.81 24.63 2.87
C ALA A 160 12.11 24.04 4.10
N ARG A 161 11.35 24.86 4.83
CA ARG A 161 10.56 24.44 6.00
C ARG A 161 9.51 23.38 5.65
N LEU A 162 8.74 23.60 4.58
CA LEU A 162 7.72 22.64 4.12
C LEU A 162 8.35 21.32 3.65
N ARG A 163 9.56 21.35 3.08
CA ARG A 163 10.32 20.13 2.76
C ARG A 163 10.76 19.38 4.00
N GLU A 164 11.32 20.07 4.99
CA GLU A 164 11.74 19.46 6.27
C GLU A 164 10.54 18.82 6.99
N GLU A 165 9.37 19.48 7.01
CA GLU A 165 8.13 18.93 7.57
C GLU A 165 7.63 17.70 6.80
N LEU A 166 7.68 17.71 5.46
CA LEU A 166 7.35 16.56 4.62
C LEU A 166 8.32 15.39 4.82
N GLU A 167 9.62 15.65 4.94
CA GLU A 167 10.65 14.63 5.20
C GLU A 167 10.46 14.02 6.59
N ALA A 168 10.20 14.83 7.61
CA ALA A 168 9.89 14.37 8.96
C ALA A 168 8.63 13.49 9.01
N MET A 169 7.53 13.92 8.36
CA MET A 169 6.31 13.11 8.24
C MET A 169 6.57 11.79 7.49
N THR A 170 7.34 11.83 6.39
CA THR A 170 7.67 10.64 5.60
C THR A 170 8.48 9.64 6.44
N ALA A 171 9.49 10.11 7.18
CA ALA A 171 10.28 9.28 8.09
C ALA A 171 9.44 8.68 9.23
N GLN A 172 8.45 9.41 9.77
CA GLN A 172 7.51 8.87 10.76
C GLN A 172 6.62 7.77 10.17
N VAL A 173 6.11 7.93 8.94
CA VAL A 173 5.34 6.89 8.25
C VAL A 173 6.19 5.66 7.95
N GLU A 174 7.42 5.84 7.48
CA GLU A 174 8.34 4.73 7.18
C GLU A 174 8.68 3.92 8.43
N ARG A 175 9.05 4.60 9.53
CA ARG A 175 9.31 3.96 10.84
C ARG A 175 8.08 3.21 11.36
N PHE A 176 6.91 3.86 11.33
CA PHE A 176 5.66 3.22 11.76
C PHE A 176 5.35 1.97 10.93
N THR A 177 5.59 2.01 9.63
CA THR A 177 5.28 0.90 8.71
C THR A 177 6.30 -0.25 8.78
N ARG A 178 7.59 0.05 8.89
CA ARG A 178 8.67 -0.96 8.84
C ARG A 178 9.05 -1.53 10.21
N GLU A 179 8.86 -0.79 11.29
CA GLU A 179 9.30 -1.18 12.63
C GLU A 179 8.10 -1.35 13.57
N THR A 180 7.27 -0.32 13.71
CA THR A 180 6.19 -0.31 14.70
C THR A 180 5.08 -1.31 14.38
N LEU A 181 4.54 -1.31 13.16
CA LEU A 181 3.45 -2.23 12.78
C LEU A 181 3.84 -3.71 12.87
N PRO A 182 5.01 -4.16 12.38
CA PRO A 182 5.48 -5.54 12.57
C PRO A 182 5.65 -5.90 14.05
N SER A 183 6.20 -5.00 14.86
CA SER A 183 6.36 -5.19 16.32
C SER A 183 5.01 -5.35 17.03
N VAL A 184 4.06 -4.43 16.78
CA VAL A 184 2.68 -4.50 17.29
C VAL A 184 2.01 -5.82 16.88
N THR A 185 2.17 -6.23 15.63
CA THR A 185 1.60 -7.50 15.11
C THR A 185 2.19 -8.70 15.84
N ALA A 186 3.51 -8.74 16.04
CA ALA A 186 4.20 -9.82 16.74
C ALA A 186 3.76 -9.94 18.21
N ARG A 187 3.68 -8.80 18.92
CA ARG A 187 3.22 -8.72 20.32
C ARG A 187 1.78 -9.20 20.49
N LEU A 188 0.87 -8.76 19.61
CA LEU A 188 -0.52 -9.22 19.60
C LEU A 188 -0.64 -10.73 19.35
N ARG A 189 0.17 -11.29 18.43
CA ARG A 189 0.22 -12.74 18.17
C ARG A 189 0.85 -13.54 19.30
N ALA A 190 1.76 -12.95 20.08
CA ALA A 190 2.27 -13.54 21.32
C ALA A 190 1.22 -13.59 22.45
N GLY A 191 0.04 -12.99 22.24
CA GLY A 191 -1.08 -13.00 23.19
C GLY A 191 -1.16 -11.79 24.10
N GLU A 192 -0.36 -10.75 23.86
CA GLU A 192 -0.43 -9.51 24.63
C GLU A 192 -1.75 -8.77 24.41
N THR A 193 -2.24 -8.08 25.45
CA THR A 193 -3.50 -7.34 25.33
C THR A 193 -3.30 -6.08 24.47
N GLY A 194 -4.24 -5.82 23.55
CA GLY A 194 -4.19 -4.60 22.73
C GLY A 194 -4.21 -3.29 23.51
N ALA A 195 -4.58 -3.31 24.81
CA ALA A 195 -4.46 -2.16 25.69
C ALA A 195 -2.99 -1.90 26.12
N SER A 196 -2.24 -2.93 26.52
CA SER A 196 -0.80 -2.81 26.85
C SER A 196 0.01 -2.50 25.60
N VAL A 197 -0.20 -3.24 24.51
CA VAL A 197 0.51 -2.99 23.24
C VAL A 197 0.31 -1.54 22.79
N ARG A 198 -0.92 -1.00 22.83
CA ARG A 198 -1.19 0.41 22.48
C ARG A 198 -0.57 1.40 23.46
N ALA A 199 -0.51 1.10 24.76
CA ALA A 199 0.09 1.99 25.76
C ALA A 199 1.61 2.13 25.61
N GLU A 200 2.27 1.09 25.10
CA GLU A 200 3.72 1.04 24.90
C GLU A 200 4.15 1.32 23.45
N THR A 201 3.19 1.50 22.53
CA THR A 201 3.48 1.80 21.13
C THR A 201 3.83 3.27 20.95
N VAL A 202 5.02 3.56 20.45
CA VAL A 202 5.40 4.92 19.99
C VAL A 202 4.62 5.23 18.72
N LEU A 203 3.71 6.20 18.82
CA LEU A 203 2.87 6.68 17.72
C LEU A 203 3.50 7.91 17.03
N PRO A 204 3.19 8.19 15.76
CA PRO A 204 3.58 9.43 15.08
C PRO A 204 3.21 10.68 15.88
N GLU A 205 3.96 11.77 15.68
CA GLU A 205 3.73 13.04 16.35
C GLU A 205 2.66 13.86 15.65
N HIS A 206 2.67 13.84 14.32
CA HIS A 206 1.74 14.62 13.51
C HIS A 206 0.28 14.16 13.74
N PRO A 207 -0.67 15.04 14.09
CA PRO A 207 -2.02 14.64 14.55
C PRO A 207 -2.80 13.74 13.58
N LEU A 208 -2.72 14.02 12.26
CA LEU A 208 -3.39 13.22 11.24
C LEU A 208 -2.80 11.80 11.14
N LEU A 209 -1.47 11.68 11.27
CA LEU A 209 -0.78 10.39 11.24
C LEU A 209 -1.07 9.60 12.52
N ARG A 210 -1.09 10.28 13.69
CA ARG A 210 -1.41 9.68 14.98
C ARG A 210 -2.81 9.06 14.99
N THR A 211 -3.82 9.80 14.55
CA THR A 211 -5.22 9.31 14.50
C THR A 211 -5.35 8.07 13.59
N SER A 212 -4.70 8.10 12.43
CA SER A 212 -4.65 6.96 11.51
C SER A 212 -3.92 5.76 12.12
N ALA A 213 -2.75 5.98 12.74
CA ALA A 213 -1.97 4.95 13.40
C ALA A 213 -2.73 4.28 14.56
N GLU A 214 -3.40 5.06 15.42
CA GLU A 214 -4.26 4.54 16.49
C GLU A 214 -5.42 3.70 15.96
N SER A 215 -6.01 4.10 14.84
CA SER A 215 -7.08 3.34 14.18
C SER A 215 -6.56 1.99 13.64
N VAL A 216 -5.40 1.98 12.97
CA VAL A 216 -4.76 0.76 12.47
C VAL A 216 -4.38 -0.18 13.62
N VAL A 217 -3.74 0.32 14.69
CA VAL A 217 -3.40 -0.49 15.88
C VAL A 217 -4.65 -1.06 16.56
N ARG A 218 -5.74 -0.28 16.62
CA ARG A 218 -7.02 -0.73 17.18
C ARG A 218 -7.66 -1.84 16.35
N GLU A 219 -7.77 -1.67 15.03
CA GLU A 219 -8.35 -2.71 14.17
C GLU A 219 -7.48 -3.96 14.08
N LEU A 220 -6.15 -3.82 14.10
CA LEU A 220 -5.22 -4.94 14.18
C LEU A 220 -5.41 -5.72 15.49
N ALA A 221 -5.50 -5.05 16.63
CA ALA A 221 -5.77 -5.69 17.92
C ALA A 221 -7.15 -6.37 17.96
N LEU A 222 -8.18 -5.78 17.34
CA LEU A 222 -9.49 -6.42 17.20
C LEU A 222 -9.45 -7.61 16.24
N SER A 223 -8.68 -7.53 15.15
CA SER A 223 -8.51 -8.61 14.17
C SER A 223 -7.80 -9.82 14.79
N GLU A 224 -6.63 -9.62 15.42
CA GLU A 224 -5.87 -10.70 16.08
C GLU A 224 -6.69 -11.31 17.24
N ARG A 225 -7.45 -10.50 18.01
CA ARG A 225 -8.39 -11.03 19.02
C ARG A 225 -9.50 -11.90 18.41
N ARG A 226 -10.07 -11.51 17.25
CA ARG A 226 -11.06 -12.33 16.53
C ARG A 226 -10.42 -13.61 15.99
N ALA A 227 -9.19 -13.55 15.49
CA ALA A 227 -8.43 -14.70 15.01
C ALA A 227 -8.18 -15.71 16.15
N LEU A 228 -7.66 -15.26 17.30
CA LEU A 228 -7.45 -16.10 18.49
C LEU A 228 -8.77 -16.68 19.03
N ALA A 229 -9.85 -15.91 19.04
CA ALA A 229 -11.18 -16.39 19.42
C ALA A 229 -11.71 -17.47 18.46
N ALA A 230 -11.51 -17.30 17.14
CA ALA A 230 -11.87 -18.30 16.15
C ALA A 230 -10.99 -19.56 16.26
N GLN A 231 -9.68 -19.41 16.49
CA GLN A 231 -8.76 -20.55 16.68
C GLN A 231 -9.15 -21.39 17.90
N THR A 232 -9.36 -20.74 19.05
CA THR A 232 -9.78 -21.43 20.29
C THR A 232 -11.17 -22.06 20.18
N ALA A 233 -12.12 -21.41 19.50
CA ALA A 233 -13.44 -22.00 19.23
C ALA A 233 -13.35 -23.23 18.31
N SER A 234 -12.54 -23.17 17.26
CA SER A 234 -12.27 -24.29 16.34
C SER A 234 -11.57 -25.45 17.06
N ALA A 235 -10.53 -25.17 17.85
CA ALA A 235 -9.87 -26.19 18.69
C ALA A 235 -10.87 -26.88 19.63
N LYS A 236 -11.76 -26.12 20.30
CA LYS A 236 -12.83 -26.65 21.16
C LYS A 236 -13.92 -27.42 20.39
N ALA A 237 -14.15 -27.11 19.12
CA ALA A 237 -15.03 -27.90 18.25
C ALA A 237 -14.38 -29.24 17.89
N LEU A 238 -13.10 -29.22 17.50
CA LEU A 238 -12.32 -30.41 17.20
C LEU A 238 -12.22 -31.34 18.43
N SER A 239 -11.90 -30.83 19.63
CA SER A 239 -11.90 -31.65 20.85
C SER A 239 -13.25 -32.34 21.14
N ARG A 240 -14.39 -31.79 20.69
CA ARG A 240 -15.71 -32.45 20.82
C ARG A 240 -15.92 -33.54 19.76
N VAL A 241 -15.49 -33.31 18.52
CA VAL A 241 -15.49 -34.35 17.47
C VAL A 241 -14.64 -35.54 17.92
N GLN A 242 -13.47 -35.25 18.51
CA GLN A 242 -12.56 -36.24 19.05
C GLN A 242 -13.17 -37.06 20.19
N ALA A 243 -13.80 -36.41 21.17
CA ALA A 243 -14.50 -37.10 22.25
C ALA A 243 -15.60 -38.04 21.71
N LYS A 244 -16.30 -37.63 20.64
CA LYS A 244 -17.27 -38.50 19.96
C LYS A 244 -16.59 -39.67 19.23
N ALA A 245 -15.45 -39.47 18.58
CA ALA A 245 -14.68 -40.55 17.95
C ALA A 245 -14.21 -41.58 19.00
N VAL A 246 -13.66 -41.14 20.14
CA VAL A 246 -13.27 -42.04 21.24
C VAL A 246 -14.47 -42.80 21.81
N SER A 247 -15.64 -42.16 21.96
CA SER A 247 -16.88 -42.85 22.34
C SER A 247 -17.26 -43.93 21.33
N MET A 248 -17.20 -43.62 20.02
CA MET A 248 -17.53 -44.60 18.98
C MET A 248 -16.56 -45.80 18.98
N LEU A 249 -15.26 -45.60 19.26
CA LEU A 249 -14.31 -46.71 19.45
C LEU A 249 -14.68 -47.60 20.66
N ALA A 250 -15.17 -47.01 21.75
CA ALA A 250 -15.65 -47.77 22.90
C ALA A 250 -16.94 -48.54 22.60
N ASP A 251 -17.90 -47.90 21.92
CA ASP A 251 -19.16 -48.51 21.48
C ASP A 251 -18.91 -49.70 20.52
N LEU A 252 -17.94 -49.57 19.62
CA LEU A 252 -17.52 -50.63 18.70
C LEU A 252 -16.88 -51.82 19.43
N ARG A 253 -16.01 -51.59 20.42
CA ARG A 253 -15.43 -52.67 21.24
C ARG A 253 -16.49 -53.42 22.04
N ALA A 254 -17.42 -52.70 22.66
CA ALA A 254 -18.55 -53.30 23.34
C ALA A 254 -19.47 -54.07 22.37
N MET A 255 -19.55 -53.67 21.10
CA MET A 255 -20.25 -54.43 20.06
C MET A 255 -19.48 -55.70 19.68
N GLN A 256 -18.14 -55.68 19.67
CA GLN A 256 -17.30 -56.85 19.43
C GLN A 256 -17.51 -57.92 20.51
N GLU A 257 -17.47 -57.49 21.76
CA GLU A 257 -17.66 -58.34 22.94
C GLU A 257 -19.05 -59.00 22.98
N ARG A 258 -20.08 -58.34 22.42
CA ARG A 258 -21.46 -58.88 22.37
C ARG A 258 -21.75 -59.79 21.19
N HIS A 259 -21.14 -59.56 20.03
CA HIS A 259 -21.54 -60.20 18.76
C HIS A 259 -20.48 -61.13 18.14
N GLY A 260 -19.27 -61.21 18.72
CA GLY A 260 -18.26 -62.19 18.31
C GLY A 260 -17.77 -62.03 16.87
N GLU A 261 -17.41 -63.14 16.22
CA GLU A 261 -16.74 -63.14 14.91
C GLU A 261 -17.66 -62.72 13.75
N GLU A 262 -18.99 -62.88 13.86
CA GLU A 262 -19.95 -62.63 12.78
C GLU A 262 -19.90 -61.19 12.24
N VAL A 263 -19.60 -60.22 13.11
CA VAL A 263 -19.56 -58.78 12.76
C VAL A 263 -18.12 -58.26 12.69
N PHE A 264 -17.13 -59.06 13.09
CA PHE A 264 -15.74 -58.63 13.35
C PHE A 264 -15.10 -57.94 12.14
N GLY A 265 -15.30 -58.46 10.92
CA GLY A 265 -14.72 -57.90 9.70
C GLY A 265 -15.20 -56.48 9.35
N ASP A 266 -16.46 -56.15 9.64
CA ASP A 266 -17.00 -54.79 9.42
C ASP A 266 -16.73 -53.87 10.62
N LEU A 267 -16.68 -54.44 11.83
CA LEU A 267 -16.26 -53.75 13.04
C LEU A 267 -14.83 -53.21 12.94
N LEU A 268 -13.89 -54.02 12.43
CA LEU A 268 -12.50 -53.61 12.18
C LEU A 268 -12.43 -52.43 11.19
N LYS A 269 -13.27 -52.41 10.15
CA LYS A 269 -13.33 -51.27 9.22
C LYS A 269 -13.83 -50.00 9.91
N LEU A 270 -14.82 -50.12 10.80
CA LEU A 270 -15.37 -48.98 11.56
C LEU A 270 -14.42 -48.48 12.65
N ASP A 271 -13.74 -49.35 13.40
CA ASP A 271 -12.73 -48.97 14.40
C ASP A 271 -11.55 -48.25 13.71
N HIS A 272 -11.10 -48.78 12.57
CA HIS A 272 -10.04 -48.14 11.78
C HIS A 272 -10.47 -46.78 11.22
N SER A 273 -11.66 -46.68 10.63
CA SER A 273 -12.20 -45.41 10.10
C SER A 273 -12.38 -44.36 11.20
N THR A 274 -12.81 -44.79 12.39
CA THR A 274 -12.98 -43.91 13.55
C THR A 274 -11.63 -43.47 14.13
N SER A 275 -10.63 -44.35 14.12
CA SER A 275 -9.25 -44.02 14.49
C SER A 275 -8.63 -43.01 13.52
N GLN A 276 -8.88 -43.12 12.21
CA GLN A 276 -8.47 -42.13 11.21
C GLN A 276 -9.17 -40.77 11.43
N LEU A 277 -10.48 -40.75 11.70
CA LEU A 277 -11.20 -39.52 12.05
C LEU A 277 -10.60 -38.86 13.31
N GLY A 278 -10.21 -39.68 14.29
CA GLY A 278 -9.51 -39.21 15.49
C GLY A 278 -8.17 -38.54 15.15
N LEU A 279 -7.34 -39.19 14.32
CA LEU A 279 -6.07 -38.63 13.86
C LEU A 279 -6.28 -37.31 13.09
N MET A 280 -7.23 -37.25 12.15
CA MET A 280 -7.57 -36.02 11.41
C MET A 280 -8.00 -34.88 12.34
N THR A 281 -8.72 -35.20 13.41
CA THR A 281 -9.19 -34.23 14.38
C THR A 281 -8.05 -33.74 15.27
N ASP A 282 -7.15 -34.63 15.72
CA ASP A 282 -5.95 -34.27 16.47
C ASP A 282 -4.94 -33.45 15.64
N ARG A 283 -4.75 -33.80 14.34
CA ARG A 283 -3.93 -33.03 13.38
C ARG A 283 -4.37 -31.56 13.36
N LEU A 284 -5.66 -31.33 13.12
CA LEU A 284 -6.24 -29.98 13.10
C LEU A 284 -6.19 -29.32 14.49
N ALA A 285 -6.50 -30.05 15.57
CA ALA A 285 -6.52 -29.48 16.91
C ALA A 285 -5.16 -28.93 17.32
N LEU A 286 -4.06 -29.65 17.02
CA LEU A 286 -2.69 -29.19 17.26
C LEU A 286 -2.38 -27.92 16.46
N LEU A 287 -2.67 -27.90 15.15
CA LEU A 287 -2.42 -26.73 14.30
C LEU A 287 -3.20 -25.49 14.75
N MET A 288 -4.38 -25.66 15.35
CA MET A 288 -5.17 -24.57 15.96
C MET A 288 -4.73 -24.19 17.39
N GLY A 289 -3.54 -24.62 17.84
CA GLY A 289 -3.01 -24.35 19.18
C GLY A 289 -3.66 -25.15 20.32
N GLY A 290 -4.46 -26.16 19.99
CA GLY A 290 -5.10 -27.06 20.94
C GLY A 290 -4.14 -28.06 21.59
N ARG A 291 -4.64 -28.77 22.60
CA ARG A 291 -3.92 -29.88 23.25
C ARG A 291 -4.21 -31.20 22.53
N PRO A 292 -3.26 -32.15 22.49
CA PRO A 292 -3.54 -33.49 22.01
C PRO A 292 -4.64 -34.13 22.85
N SER A 293 -5.50 -34.92 22.21
CA SER A 293 -6.68 -35.50 22.83
C SER A 293 -6.42 -36.43 24.00
N ARG A 294 -5.27 -37.10 24.00
CA ARG A 294 -4.87 -38.09 25.00
C ARG A 294 -3.60 -37.65 25.71
N ALA A 295 -3.62 -37.78 27.03
CA ALA A 295 -2.43 -37.67 27.87
C ALA A 295 -2.14 -39.03 28.49
N TRP A 296 -0.86 -39.36 28.62
CA TRP A 296 -0.40 -40.59 29.28
C TRP A 296 0.40 -40.20 30.52
N ASN A 297 0.04 -40.79 31.67
CA ASN A 297 0.67 -40.43 32.94
C ASN A 297 1.85 -41.35 33.31
N ARG A 298 1.93 -42.54 32.69
CA ARG A 298 3.02 -43.50 32.88
C ARG A 298 3.90 -43.54 31.62
N PRO A 299 5.21 -43.87 31.74
CA PRO A 299 6.04 -44.19 30.59
C PRO A 299 5.45 -45.32 29.74
N ILE A 300 5.70 -45.28 28.43
CA ILE A 300 5.24 -46.29 27.47
C ILE A 300 6.46 -46.83 26.72
N VAL A 301 6.64 -48.16 26.73
CA VAL A 301 7.73 -48.83 26.01
C VAL A 301 7.70 -48.49 24.51
N MET A 302 8.88 -48.32 23.91
CA MET A 302 9.01 -47.83 22.53
C MET A 302 8.29 -48.72 21.51
N GLU A 303 8.24 -50.03 21.76
CA GLU A 303 7.46 -50.97 20.95
C GLU A 303 5.95 -50.64 20.94
N SER A 304 5.38 -50.27 22.09
CA SER A 304 3.98 -49.82 22.21
C SER A 304 3.75 -48.44 21.58
N ILE A 305 4.77 -47.56 21.59
CA ILE A 305 4.73 -46.29 20.82
C ILE A 305 4.64 -46.59 19.32
N LEU A 306 5.47 -47.50 18.80
CA LEU A 306 5.47 -47.89 17.39
C LEU A 306 4.15 -48.55 16.96
N ARG A 307 3.67 -49.54 17.73
CA ARG A 307 2.36 -50.19 17.48
C ARG A 307 1.23 -49.17 17.53
N GLY A 308 1.29 -48.23 18.49
CA GLY A 308 0.35 -47.13 18.64
C GLY A 308 0.39 -46.07 17.52
N ALA A 309 1.53 -45.93 16.83
CA ALA A 309 1.65 -45.10 15.62
C ALA A 309 1.11 -45.84 14.38
N VAL A 310 1.51 -47.09 14.17
CA VAL A 310 1.09 -47.94 13.04
C VAL A 310 -0.42 -48.13 13.01
N GLY A 311 -1.07 -48.32 14.17
CA GLY A 311 -2.54 -48.46 14.24
C GLY A 311 -3.35 -47.23 13.79
N ARG A 312 -2.70 -46.07 13.59
CA ARG A 312 -3.36 -44.81 13.18
C ARG A 312 -3.31 -44.54 11.67
N ILE A 313 -2.45 -45.23 10.93
CA ILE A 313 -2.24 -44.97 9.49
C ILE A 313 -3.09 -45.92 8.62
N ALA A 314 -3.53 -45.45 7.45
CA ALA A 314 -4.35 -46.28 6.55
C ALA A 314 -3.62 -47.55 6.07
N ALA A 315 -2.32 -47.41 5.80
CA ALA A 315 -1.47 -48.46 5.24
C ALA A 315 -0.79 -49.35 6.32
N TYR A 316 -1.43 -49.54 7.49
CA TYR A 316 -0.79 -50.19 8.66
C TYR A 316 -0.19 -51.58 8.37
N GLN A 317 -0.80 -52.35 7.45
CA GLN A 317 -0.32 -53.68 7.06
C GLN A 317 1.01 -53.67 6.29
N ARG A 318 1.38 -52.53 5.69
CA ARG A 318 2.61 -52.34 4.89
C ARG A 318 3.81 -51.90 5.73
N VAL A 319 3.66 -51.72 7.05
CA VAL A 319 4.77 -51.29 7.92
C VAL A 319 5.45 -52.50 8.58
N ARG A 320 6.79 -52.58 8.44
CA ARG A 320 7.63 -53.55 9.15
C ARG A 320 8.43 -52.86 10.24
N LEU A 321 8.19 -53.25 11.48
CA LEU A 321 8.86 -52.71 12.67
C LEU A 321 10.07 -53.57 13.05
N HIS A 322 11.23 -52.93 13.16
CA HIS A 322 12.52 -53.50 13.54
C HIS A 322 13.02 -52.76 14.79
N CYS A 323 12.48 -53.12 15.95
CA CYS A 323 12.77 -52.45 17.22
C CYS A 323 13.69 -53.30 18.10
N SER A 324 14.88 -52.79 18.42
CA SER A 324 15.83 -53.45 19.33
C SER A 324 15.92 -52.81 20.73
N SER A 325 15.36 -51.61 20.91
CA SER A 325 15.35 -50.92 22.21
C SER A 325 14.15 -51.32 23.07
N THR A 326 14.42 -51.56 24.36
CA THR A 326 13.43 -51.79 25.42
C THR A 326 13.08 -50.50 26.19
N ALA A 327 13.63 -49.35 25.77
CA ALA A 327 13.42 -48.07 26.46
C ALA A 327 11.95 -47.64 26.43
N ALA A 328 11.56 -46.82 27.41
CA ALA A 328 10.23 -46.24 27.51
C ALA A 328 10.26 -44.73 27.25
N ILE A 329 9.27 -44.22 26.53
CA ILE A 329 9.05 -42.79 26.34
C ILE A 329 8.20 -42.26 27.49
N SER A 330 8.61 -41.13 28.06
CA SER A 330 7.91 -40.41 29.12
C SER A 330 6.47 -40.07 28.70
N GLY A 331 5.49 -40.31 29.57
CA GLY A 331 4.07 -40.23 29.23
C GLY A 331 3.61 -38.87 28.67
N PHE A 332 4.20 -37.76 29.14
CA PHE A 332 3.91 -36.41 28.64
C PHE A 332 4.28 -36.22 27.15
N ALA A 333 5.22 -37.02 26.64
CA ALA A 333 5.69 -37.00 25.25
C ALA A 333 5.11 -38.15 24.42
N ALA A 334 4.73 -39.27 25.05
CA ALA A 334 4.32 -40.50 24.38
C ALA A 334 3.27 -40.30 23.27
N GLU A 335 2.20 -39.55 23.52
CA GLU A 335 1.18 -39.27 22.50
C GLU A 335 1.72 -38.45 21.32
N SER A 336 2.58 -37.47 21.61
CA SER A 336 3.21 -36.63 20.59
C SER A 336 4.21 -37.41 19.74
N VAL A 337 4.95 -38.36 20.33
CA VAL A 337 5.85 -39.25 19.58
C VAL A 337 5.06 -40.23 18.72
N MET A 338 3.98 -40.84 19.24
CA MET A 338 3.09 -41.68 18.43
C MET A 338 2.53 -40.92 17.22
N HIS A 339 2.08 -39.68 17.41
CA HIS A 339 1.52 -38.85 16.34
C HIS A 339 2.59 -38.47 15.31
N LEU A 340 3.74 -37.94 15.73
CA LEU A 340 4.85 -37.58 14.83
C LEU A 340 5.29 -38.78 13.99
N LEU A 341 5.41 -39.95 14.60
CA LEU A 341 5.79 -41.17 13.89
C LEU A 341 4.68 -41.65 12.93
N ALA A 342 3.41 -41.55 13.31
CA ALA A 342 2.29 -41.88 12.44
C ALA A 342 2.28 -41.00 11.17
N GLU A 343 2.48 -39.68 11.30
CA GLU A 343 2.56 -38.78 10.14
C GLU A 343 3.69 -39.17 9.18
N LEU A 344 4.86 -39.53 9.70
CA LEU A 344 6.00 -39.88 8.85
C LEU A 344 5.83 -41.26 8.18
N MET A 345 5.24 -42.23 8.87
CA MET A 345 4.90 -43.55 8.29
C MET A 345 3.77 -43.46 7.26
N ASP A 346 2.74 -42.64 7.51
CA ASP A 346 1.64 -42.37 6.57
C ASP A 346 2.20 -41.73 5.29
N ASN A 347 3.08 -40.73 5.41
CA ASN A 347 3.76 -40.14 4.25
C ASN A 347 4.59 -41.18 3.47
N ALA A 348 5.46 -41.94 4.15
CA ALA A 348 6.29 -42.98 3.52
C ALA A 348 5.45 -44.02 2.74
N ALA A 349 4.31 -44.44 3.30
CA ALA A 349 3.42 -45.40 2.67
C ALA A 349 2.61 -44.80 1.50
N ASN A 350 2.23 -43.52 1.57
CA ASN A 350 1.53 -42.83 0.48
C ASN A 350 2.44 -42.50 -0.72
N PHE A 351 3.75 -42.31 -0.50
CA PHE A 351 4.72 -42.08 -1.59
C PHE A 351 5.39 -43.37 -2.13
N SER A 352 5.17 -44.52 -1.48
CA SER A 352 5.66 -45.84 -1.92
C SER A 352 4.62 -46.62 -2.75
N PRO A 353 5.04 -47.35 -3.80
CA PRO A 353 4.17 -48.24 -4.58
C PRO A 353 3.30 -49.16 -3.70
N PRO A 354 2.04 -49.48 -4.05
CA PRO A 354 1.12 -50.18 -3.15
C PRO A 354 1.59 -51.55 -2.64
N ILE A 355 2.47 -52.22 -3.41
CA ILE A 355 3.07 -53.52 -3.07
C ILE A 355 4.29 -53.41 -2.14
N ASP A 356 4.89 -52.22 -2.05
CA ASP A 356 6.14 -52.02 -1.30
C ASP A 356 5.86 -51.74 0.19
N GLU A 357 6.72 -52.33 1.02
CA GLU A 357 6.71 -52.20 2.47
C GLU A 357 7.58 -51.03 2.95
N VAL A 358 7.10 -50.34 3.98
CA VAL A 358 7.84 -49.28 4.70
C VAL A 358 8.53 -49.91 5.90
N HIS A 359 9.84 -49.73 6.00
CA HIS A 359 10.64 -50.30 7.08
C HIS A 359 10.92 -49.25 8.14
N VAL A 360 10.74 -49.61 9.41
CA VAL A 360 10.99 -48.73 10.57
C VAL A 360 11.99 -49.38 11.50
N TYR A 361 13.18 -48.82 11.58
CA TYR A 361 14.26 -49.27 12.46
C TYR A 361 14.33 -48.38 13.70
N VAL A 362 14.48 -48.99 14.88
CA VAL A 362 14.67 -48.26 16.13
C VAL A 362 15.93 -48.74 16.84
N GLU A 363 16.83 -47.79 17.09
CA GLU A 363 18.11 -47.99 17.74
C GLU A 363 18.29 -47.02 18.91
N GLU A 364 18.96 -47.48 19.97
CA GLU A 364 19.35 -46.62 21.08
C GLU A 364 20.80 -46.16 20.91
N ARG A 365 21.04 -44.86 21.11
CA ARG A 365 22.33 -44.20 20.94
C ARG A 365 22.60 -43.29 22.13
N GLY A 366 23.86 -42.91 22.35
CA GLY A 366 24.25 -42.05 23.49
C GLY A 366 23.53 -40.70 23.56
N THR A 367 22.98 -40.22 22.44
CA THR A 367 22.20 -38.98 22.32
C THR A 367 20.69 -39.14 22.51
N GLY A 368 20.16 -40.37 22.52
CA GLY A 368 18.72 -40.65 22.58
C GLY A 368 18.31 -41.87 21.75
N ILE A 369 17.04 -41.95 21.37
CA ILE A 369 16.52 -43.00 20.48
C ILE A 369 16.48 -42.47 19.05
N VAL A 370 17.03 -43.23 18.11
CA VAL A 370 16.97 -42.94 16.68
C VAL A 370 15.93 -43.85 16.05
N VAL A 371 14.93 -43.26 15.40
CA VAL A 371 13.95 -43.96 14.57
C VAL A 371 14.25 -43.63 13.11
N THR A 372 14.53 -44.65 12.31
CA THR A 372 14.75 -44.51 10.87
C THR A 372 13.58 -45.13 10.13
N ILE A 373 12.88 -44.34 9.32
CA ILE A 373 11.79 -44.77 8.45
C ILE A 373 12.32 -44.79 7.02
N GLU A 374 12.29 -45.94 6.36
CA GLU A 374 12.80 -46.12 5.00
C GLU A 374 11.72 -46.60 4.05
N ASP A 375 11.55 -45.85 2.96
CA ASP A 375 10.55 -46.08 1.93
C ASP A 375 11.20 -46.46 0.57
N SER A 376 10.43 -47.12 -0.29
CA SER A 376 10.82 -47.50 -1.67
C SER A 376 10.22 -46.56 -2.72
N GLY A 377 9.74 -45.39 -2.29
CA GLY A 377 8.94 -44.47 -3.08
C GLY A 377 9.73 -43.57 -4.02
N LEU A 378 9.07 -42.50 -4.47
CA LEU A 378 9.71 -41.48 -5.30
C LEU A 378 10.78 -40.72 -4.51
N LYS A 379 12.00 -40.67 -5.05
CA LYS A 379 13.08 -39.81 -4.52
C LYS A 379 12.66 -38.34 -4.57
N MET A 380 12.75 -37.64 -3.45
CA MET A 380 12.59 -36.19 -3.42
C MET A 380 13.74 -35.50 -4.14
N ALA A 381 13.44 -34.62 -5.09
CA ALA A 381 14.42 -33.67 -5.61
C ALA A 381 14.88 -32.70 -4.50
N ASP A 382 16.11 -32.18 -4.57
CA ASP A 382 16.71 -31.33 -3.54
C ASP A 382 15.82 -30.16 -3.09
N ALA A 383 15.16 -29.48 -4.04
CA ALA A 383 14.27 -28.37 -3.76
C ALA A 383 12.96 -28.80 -3.05
N ALA A 384 12.55 -30.06 -3.17
CA ALA A 384 11.47 -30.65 -2.37
C ALA A 384 11.96 -31.09 -0.99
N MET A 385 13.15 -31.70 -0.91
CA MET A 385 13.77 -32.11 0.35
C MET A 385 14.05 -30.91 1.28
N ARG A 386 14.57 -29.80 0.75
CA ARG A 386 14.74 -28.54 1.49
C ARG A 386 13.41 -28.02 2.05
N ARG A 387 12.34 -27.98 1.24
CA ARG A 387 11.00 -27.57 1.70
C ARG A 387 10.41 -28.51 2.74
N ALA A 388 10.68 -29.82 2.67
CA ALA A 388 10.27 -30.77 3.69
C ALA A 388 11.04 -30.52 5.01
N ALA A 389 12.35 -30.34 4.94
CA ALA A 389 13.19 -29.95 6.08
C ALA A 389 12.72 -28.62 6.72
N ASP A 390 12.41 -27.61 5.91
CA ASP A 390 11.88 -26.33 6.38
C ASP A 390 10.54 -26.50 7.12
N SER A 391 9.66 -27.35 6.58
CA SER A 391 8.34 -27.64 7.18
C SER A 391 8.46 -28.34 8.54
N VAL A 392 9.42 -29.26 8.71
CA VAL A 392 9.66 -29.95 9.98
C VAL A 392 10.58 -29.17 10.94
N SER A 393 11.21 -28.08 10.50
CA SER A 393 12.08 -27.24 11.34
C SER A 393 11.35 -26.39 12.39
N GLY A 394 10.02 -26.45 12.44
CA GLY A 394 9.21 -25.64 13.36
C GLY A 394 9.09 -24.17 12.96
N ARG A 395 9.69 -23.73 11.85
CA ARG A 395 9.45 -22.39 11.29
C ARG A 395 7.98 -22.30 10.87
N LEU A 396 7.24 -21.41 11.55
CA LEU A 396 5.79 -21.32 11.49
C LEU A 396 5.31 -21.24 10.02
N THR A 397 4.71 -22.32 9.53
CA THR A 397 3.99 -22.26 8.25
C THR A 397 2.64 -21.64 8.54
N ASP A 398 2.31 -20.55 7.85
CA ASP A 398 0.97 -19.98 7.89
C ASP A 398 -0.05 -21.08 7.55
N LEU A 399 -1.07 -21.27 8.41
CA LEU A 399 -2.11 -22.26 8.15
C LEU A 399 -2.81 -22.00 6.81
N ALA A 400 -2.88 -20.75 6.35
CA ALA A 400 -3.43 -20.41 5.04
C ALA A 400 -2.60 -20.95 3.85
N ALA A 401 -1.32 -21.27 4.06
CA ALA A 401 -0.44 -21.87 3.06
C ALA A 401 -0.49 -23.41 3.03
N LEU A 402 -1.19 -24.05 3.99
CA LEU A 402 -1.28 -25.51 4.09
C LEU A 402 -2.39 -26.07 3.17
N GLN A 403 -2.02 -26.38 1.93
CA GLN A 403 -2.89 -27.10 1.00
C GLN A 403 -2.56 -28.61 0.93
N GLY A 404 -3.60 -29.44 0.97
CA GLY A 404 -3.52 -30.89 0.71
C GLY A 404 -2.74 -31.69 1.75
N THR A 405 -1.92 -32.63 1.29
CA THR A 405 -1.12 -33.58 2.11
C THR A 405 -0.08 -32.93 3.03
N ARG A 406 0.10 -31.60 2.99
CA ARG A 406 1.12 -30.87 3.75
C ARG A 406 0.76 -30.68 5.23
N LEU A 407 -0.47 -30.95 5.64
CA LEU A 407 -0.90 -30.88 7.04
C LEU A 407 -0.05 -31.78 7.96
N GLY A 408 0.30 -32.99 7.52
CA GLY A 408 1.10 -33.92 8.31
C GLY A 408 2.50 -33.39 8.61
N LEU A 409 3.18 -32.77 7.63
CA LEU A 409 4.52 -32.19 7.83
C LEU A 409 4.48 -30.98 8.78
N ALA A 410 3.42 -30.17 8.75
CA ALA A 410 3.24 -29.06 9.68
C ALA A 410 3.03 -29.55 11.12
N VAL A 411 2.25 -30.62 11.30
CA VAL A 411 2.08 -31.29 12.61
C VAL A 411 3.42 -31.87 13.10
N VAL A 412 4.18 -32.54 12.23
CA VAL A 412 5.54 -33.02 12.56
C VAL A 412 6.42 -31.87 13.03
N GLY A 413 6.47 -30.75 12.29
CA GLY A 413 7.28 -29.58 12.67
C GLY A 413 6.87 -28.94 14.01
N GLN A 414 5.56 -28.85 14.28
CA GLN A 414 5.05 -28.32 15.53
C GLN A 414 5.38 -29.23 16.73
N LEU A 415 5.24 -30.55 16.56
CA LEU A 415 5.60 -31.54 17.58
C LEU A 415 7.11 -31.64 17.79
N ALA A 416 7.89 -31.52 16.70
CA ALA A 416 9.34 -31.52 16.71
C ALA A 416 9.88 -30.33 17.51
N LEU A 417 9.42 -29.11 17.20
CA LEU A 417 9.76 -27.90 17.94
C LEU A 417 9.40 -27.99 19.42
N LYS A 418 8.18 -28.47 19.73
CA LYS A 418 7.67 -28.57 21.10
C LYS A 418 8.49 -29.51 21.99
N HIS A 419 8.98 -30.63 21.46
CA HIS A 419 9.69 -31.67 22.23
C HIS A 419 11.19 -31.75 21.91
N GLN A 420 11.72 -30.81 21.12
CA GLN A 420 13.11 -30.77 20.65
C GLN A 420 13.54 -32.04 19.89
N ILE A 421 12.61 -32.66 19.16
CA ILE A 421 12.88 -33.82 18.32
C ILE A 421 13.52 -33.32 17.01
N SER A 422 14.64 -33.91 16.61
CA SER A 422 15.23 -33.62 15.30
C SER A 422 14.65 -34.56 14.25
N VAL A 423 14.26 -34.02 13.09
CA VAL A 423 13.77 -34.79 11.94
C VAL A 423 14.59 -34.39 10.72
N ASN A 424 15.26 -35.36 10.10
CA ASN A 424 16.11 -35.14 8.92
C ASN A 424 15.75 -36.09 7.78
N TYR A 425 15.86 -35.62 6.54
CA TYR A 425 15.58 -36.39 5.33
C TYR A 425 16.89 -36.82 4.66
N ARG A 426 16.90 -38.05 4.13
CA ARG A 426 18.03 -38.63 3.38
C ARG A 426 17.51 -39.51 2.24
N PRO A 427 18.35 -39.90 1.26
CA PRO A 427 18.03 -41.02 0.37
C PRO A 427 17.83 -42.32 1.18
N SER A 428 16.80 -43.10 0.84
CA SER A 428 16.54 -44.42 1.44
C SER A 428 17.50 -45.48 0.89
N SER A 429 17.90 -46.45 1.72
CA SER A 429 18.61 -47.65 1.24
C SER A 429 17.76 -48.48 0.26
N ARG A 430 16.43 -48.35 0.35
CA ARG A 430 15.43 -49.05 -0.46
C ARG A 430 15.07 -48.33 -1.77
N GLY A 431 15.75 -47.22 -2.07
CA GLY A 431 15.62 -46.49 -3.34
C GLY A 431 14.72 -45.26 -3.30
N GLY A 432 13.87 -45.09 -2.29
CA GLY A 432 13.03 -43.89 -2.11
C GLY A 432 13.61 -42.85 -1.15
N THR A 433 12.77 -42.37 -0.23
CA THR A 433 13.12 -41.37 0.80
C THR A 433 13.25 -42.03 2.18
N GLY A 434 14.29 -41.64 2.91
CA GLY A 434 14.53 -42.05 4.30
C GLY A 434 14.34 -40.86 5.24
N VAL A 435 13.69 -41.08 6.38
CA VAL A 435 13.52 -40.08 7.43
C VAL A 435 14.19 -40.58 8.71
N VAL A 436 15.07 -39.77 9.29
CA VAL A 436 15.75 -40.04 10.56
C VAL A 436 15.18 -39.11 11.62
N VAL A 437 14.62 -39.68 12.68
CA VAL A 437 14.02 -38.98 13.82
C VAL A 437 14.87 -39.26 15.06
N LEU A 438 15.42 -38.21 15.67
CA LEU A 438 16.14 -38.30 16.94
C LEU A 438 15.23 -37.84 18.08
N LEU A 439 14.82 -38.78 18.93
CA LEU A 439 14.13 -38.51 20.19
C LEU A 439 15.19 -38.23 21.28
N PRO A 440 15.35 -36.99 21.78
CA PRO A 440 16.38 -36.66 22.76
C PRO A 440 16.14 -37.36 24.10
N ARG A 441 17.23 -37.62 24.85
CA ARG A 441 17.20 -38.36 26.13
C ARG A 441 16.14 -37.89 27.14
N GLN A 442 15.81 -36.60 27.15
CA GLN A 442 14.79 -36.01 28.02
C GLN A 442 13.36 -36.53 27.79
N LEU A 443 13.08 -37.11 26.62
CA LEU A 443 11.80 -37.79 26.33
C LEU A 443 11.81 -39.26 26.74
N ILE A 444 12.97 -39.82 27.07
CA ILE A 444 13.12 -41.20 27.53
C ILE A 444 12.91 -41.20 29.04
N ALA A 445 12.03 -42.06 29.53
CA ALA A 445 11.86 -42.27 30.95
C ALA A 445 13.14 -42.89 31.52
N GLN A 446 13.67 -42.30 32.59
CA GLN A 446 14.77 -42.89 33.34
C GLN A 446 14.27 -44.22 33.93
N GLN A 447 14.83 -45.33 33.44
CA GLN A 447 14.63 -46.62 34.08
C GLN A 447 15.26 -46.53 35.47
N ASN A 448 14.44 -46.40 36.52
CA ASN A 448 14.93 -46.52 37.88
C ASN A 448 15.41 -47.96 38.06
N ARG A 449 16.72 -48.17 37.92
CA ARG A 449 17.34 -49.49 38.00
C ARG A 449 17.51 -49.85 39.46
N GLU A 450 16.39 -50.09 40.14
CA GLU A 450 16.34 -50.77 41.44
C GLU A 450 16.61 -52.28 41.26
N ASP A 451 17.76 -52.61 40.65
CA ASP A 451 18.47 -53.85 40.92
C ASP A 451 19.16 -53.74 42.28
N HIS A 452 18.39 -53.43 43.34
CA HIS A 452 18.85 -53.64 44.70
C HIS A 452 18.55 -55.08 45.09
N GLN A 453 19.48 -55.93 44.68
CA GLN A 453 19.70 -57.28 45.15
C GLN A 453 19.98 -57.23 46.67
N SER A 454 18.91 -57.18 47.48
CA SER A 454 18.99 -57.17 48.95
C SER A 454 19.62 -58.48 49.45
N PRO A 455 20.78 -58.45 50.12
CA PRO A 455 21.36 -59.65 50.71
C PRO A 455 20.56 -60.04 51.95
N SER A 456 20.02 -61.27 51.96
CA SER A 456 19.44 -61.86 53.17
C SER A 456 20.52 -62.32 54.13
N LEU A 457 20.47 -61.90 55.40
CA LEU A 457 21.18 -62.47 56.58
C LEU A 457 20.43 -61.97 57.86
N PRO A 458 20.64 -62.55 59.07
CA PRO A 458 19.54 -63.09 59.89
C PRO A 458 19.10 -62.21 61.09
N PRO A 459 17.95 -62.52 61.73
CA PRO A 459 17.44 -61.73 62.86
C PRO A 459 18.21 -61.96 64.17
N THR A 460 18.53 -60.87 64.86
CA THR A 460 19.07 -60.89 66.23
C THR A 460 17.97 -60.54 67.24
N THR A 461 17.82 -61.38 68.27
CA THR A 461 16.93 -61.17 69.42
C THR A 461 17.52 -60.16 70.41
N ALA A 462 16.67 -59.33 71.03
CA ALA A 462 17.05 -58.49 72.17
C ALA A 462 15.91 -58.40 73.20
N THR A 463 16.28 -58.33 74.48
CA THR A 463 15.45 -58.71 75.64
C THR A 463 14.88 -57.50 76.42
N THR A 464 13.77 -57.71 77.13
CA THR A 464 13.02 -56.76 77.98
C THR A 464 13.72 -56.38 79.31
N PRO A 465 13.34 -55.25 79.92
CA PRO A 465 12.87 -55.20 81.32
C PRO A 465 11.57 -54.34 81.50
N THR A 466 10.51 -54.66 82.28
CA THR A 466 10.33 -55.02 83.72
C THR A 466 10.13 -53.76 84.63
N ARG A 467 8.99 -53.51 85.34
CA ARG A 467 7.74 -54.31 85.54
C ARG A 467 6.35 -53.56 85.69
N PRO A 468 5.75 -53.13 86.85
CA PRO A 468 4.26 -53.21 87.02
C PRO A 468 3.53 -52.01 87.73
N PRO A 469 2.25 -52.12 88.16
CA PRO A 469 1.03 -52.52 87.42
C PRO A 469 -0.21 -51.62 87.69
N ALA A 470 -1.27 -51.72 86.85
CA ALA A 470 -2.67 -51.55 87.30
C ALA A 470 -3.66 -52.29 86.38
N THR A 471 -4.62 -52.97 87.03
CA THR A 471 -5.88 -53.58 86.55
C THR A 471 -6.77 -52.67 85.70
N ALA A 472 -7.79 -53.11 84.95
CA ALA A 472 -8.18 -54.40 84.34
C ALA A 472 -9.55 -54.17 83.63
N ASP A 473 -9.80 -54.72 82.44
CA ASP A 473 -11.05 -55.47 82.12
C ASP A 473 -11.02 -56.15 80.73
N ALA A 474 -11.99 -57.06 80.50
CA ALA A 474 -12.19 -57.92 79.32
C ALA A 474 -12.96 -57.22 78.16
N SER A 475 -13.21 -57.75 76.94
CA SER A 475 -12.99 -59.09 76.34
C SER A 475 -13.07 -59.07 74.78
N VAL A 476 -12.89 -60.23 74.12
CA VAL A 476 -12.65 -60.52 72.66
C VAL A 476 -13.74 -61.49 72.13
N PRO A 477 -14.27 -61.50 70.85
CA PRO A 477 -13.51 -61.63 69.58
C PRO A 477 -13.86 -60.72 68.34
N PRO A 478 -14.50 -61.13 67.19
CA PRO A 478 -13.82 -60.99 65.88
C PRO A 478 -14.59 -60.25 64.73
N PRO A 479 -13.91 -59.89 63.61
CA PRO A 479 -14.54 -59.30 62.44
C PRO A 479 -15.00 -60.33 61.39
N ALA A 480 -16.19 -60.11 60.82
CA ALA A 480 -16.66 -60.82 59.63
C ALA A 480 -17.32 -59.84 58.63
N THR A 481 -17.04 -60.09 57.36
CA THR A 481 -17.52 -59.43 56.13
C THR A 481 -18.98 -58.99 56.09
N SER A 482 -19.24 -57.76 55.61
CA SER A 482 -20.12 -57.52 54.44
C SER A 482 -20.03 -56.06 53.94
N VAL A 483 -20.29 -55.87 52.64
CA VAL A 483 -20.23 -54.57 51.93
C VAL A 483 -21.65 -54.15 51.55
N THR A 484 -22.07 -52.93 51.93
CA THR A 484 -23.12 -52.14 51.25
C THR A 484 -23.01 -50.64 51.65
N PRO A 485 -23.52 -49.70 50.84
CA PRO A 485 -23.12 -48.29 50.92
C PRO A 485 -23.99 -47.41 51.85
N PRO A 486 -23.43 -46.36 52.48
CA PRO A 486 -24.21 -45.35 53.19
C PRO A 486 -24.70 -44.23 52.26
N THR A 487 -26.02 -44.03 52.22
CA THR A 487 -26.65 -42.83 51.67
C THR A 487 -26.71 -41.73 52.72
N GLY A 488 -26.31 -40.51 52.35
CA GLY A 488 -26.91 -39.29 52.90
C GLY A 488 -26.27 -38.65 54.14
N THR A 489 -25.46 -37.62 53.92
CA THR A 489 -25.40 -36.46 54.83
C THR A 489 -25.23 -35.19 54.01
N ALA A 490 -25.90 -34.11 54.42
CA ALA A 490 -26.24 -32.98 53.55
C ALA A 490 -25.05 -32.14 53.08
N LEU A 491 -24.97 -31.88 51.78
CA LEU A 491 -24.20 -30.76 51.23
C LEU A 491 -25.07 -29.50 51.21
N ARG A 492 -24.49 -28.43 51.77
CA ARG A 492 -25.04 -27.08 51.87
C ARG A 492 -25.25 -26.47 50.48
N SER A 493 -26.48 -26.05 50.17
CA SER A 493 -26.83 -25.46 48.88
C SER A 493 -26.26 -24.04 48.71
N LEU A 494 -25.69 -23.80 47.53
CA LEU A 494 -25.40 -22.46 47.00
C LEU A 494 -26.45 -22.12 45.91
N PRO A 495 -26.82 -20.85 45.69
CA PRO A 495 -27.98 -20.50 44.86
C PRO A 495 -27.75 -20.74 43.36
N ALA A 496 -28.85 -21.04 42.65
CA ALA A 496 -28.86 -21.14 41.20
C ALA A 496 -28.68 -19.76 40.52
N PRO A 497 -28.07 -19.69 39.32
CA PRO A 497 -28.03 -18.46 38.54
C PRO A 497 -29.43 -18.11 38.01
N ALA A 498 -29.85 -16.85 38.22
CA ALA A 498 -31.13 -16.35 37.75
C ALA A 498 -31.15 -16.11 36.23
N SER A 499 -32.32 -16.31 35.62
CA SER A 499 -32.58 -15.94 34.22
C SER A 499 -32.48 -14.41 34.01
N PRO A 500 -32.01 -13.93 32.86
CA PRO A 500 -31.99 -12.50 32.56
C PRO A 500 -33.42 -11.94 32.37
N PRO A 501 -33.68 -10.67 32.75
CA PRO A 501 -34.97 -10.03 32.53
C PRO A 501 -35.19 -9.69 31.05
N ASP A 502 -36.45 -9.79 30.63
CA ASP A 502 -36.92 -9.43 29.29
C ASP A 502 -37.01 -7.89 29.18
N LEU A 503 -36.35 -7.30 28.18
CA LEU A 503 -36.31 -5.84 27.99
C LEU A 503 -37.22 -5.44 26.83
N THR A 504 -38.39 -4.92 27.16
CA THR A 504 -39.29 -4.28 26.20
C THR A 504 -38.70 -2.94 25.71
N PRO A 505 -38.77 -2.62 24.40
CA PRO A 505 -38.31 -1.31 23.91
C PRO A 505 -39.35 -0.23 24.18
N VAL A 506 -38.96 0.81 24.93
CA VAL A 506 -39.73 2.06 25.04
C VAL A 506 -39.42 2.95 23.82
N PRO A 507 -40.42 3.54 23.14
CA PRO A 507 -40.17 4.47 22.04
C PRO A 507 -39.61 5.81 22.57
N LEU A 508 -38.48 6.26 22.03
CA LEU A 508 -37.98 7.62 22.22
C LEU A 508 -38.55 8.53 21.13
N THR A 509 -39.35 9.51 21.53
CA THR A 509 -39.76 10.65 20.69
C THR A 509 -38.57 11.58 20.42
N PRO A 510 -38.48 12.19 19.22
CA PRO A 510 -37.49 13.22 18.96
C PRO A 510 -37.87 14.55 19.67
N PRO A 511 -36.90 15.30 20.21
CA PRO A 511 -37.18 16.61 20.83
C PRO A 511 -37.39 17.69 19.77
N ASP A 512 -38.53 18.39 19.89
CA ASP A 512 -38.75 19.69 19.26
C ASP A 512 -37.87 20.75 19.95
N HIS A 513 -37.18 21.58 19.18
CA HIS A 513 -36.60 22.83 19.69
C HIS A 513 -36.72 23.95 18.67
N ALA A 514 -37.76 24.76 18.84
CA ALA A 514 -37.85 26.08 18.24
C ALA A 514 -36.96 27.10 18.99
N PRO A 515 -36.29 28.03 18.31
CA PRO A 515 -35.53 29.10 18.95
C PRO A 515 -36.42 30.34 19.23
N ALA A 516 -36.26 30.96 20.39
CA ALA A 516 -36.84 32.26 20.72
C ALA A 516 -35.75 33.34 20.80
N ALA A 517 -36.01 34.50 20.20
CA ALA A 517 -35.05 35.57 19.98
C ALA A 517 -34.79 36.45 21.23
N HIS A 518 -33.70 37.23 21.19
CA HIS A 518 -33.66 38.67 21.53
C HIS A 518 -32.49 39.33 20.75
N GLY A 519 -32.77 40.41 19.99
CA GLY A 519 -31.77 41.29 19.36
C GLY A 519 -31.38 42.47 20.26
N PRO A 520 -30.77 43.58 19.76
CA PRO A 520 -31.02 44.17 18.42
C PRO A 520 -29.83 44.81 17.66
N SER A 521 -30.13 45.31 16.44
CA SER A 521 -29.39 46.30 15.62
C SER A 521 -28.06 45.86 14.97
N GLY A 522 -27.76 46.07 13.68
CA GLY A 522 -28.42 46.61 12.46
C GLY A 522 -27.48 46.27 11.26
N SER A 523 -27.77 46.34 9.96
CA SER A 523 -28.75 47.08 9.15
C SER A 523 -28.98 46.38 7.78
N LEU A 524 -29.96 46.85 6.99
CA LEU A 524 -30.55 46.26 5.76
C LEU A 524 -29.82 46.69 4.44
N PRO A 525 -30.31 46.40 3.21
CA PRO A 525 -30.53 45.08 2.57
C PRO A 525 -30.09 45.05 1.07
N GLU A 526 -30.22 43.91 0.37
CA GLU A 526 -30.56 43.93 -1.07
C GLU A 526 -31.51 42.76 -1.45
N TYR A 527 -32.26 42.94 -2.55
CA TYR A 527 -33.59 42.37 -2.77
C TYR A 527 -33.70 41.76 -4.18
N VAL A 528 -33.99 40.46 -4.30
CA VAL A 528 -34.40 39.84 -5.57
C VAL A 528 -35.68 39.04 -5.38
N ARG A 529 -36.55 39.13 -6.38
CA ARG A 529 -37.99 38.88 -6.30
C ARG A 529 -38.37 37.62 -7.08
N GLU A 530 -39.15 36.74 -6.47
CA GLU A 530 -39.73 35.55 -7.11
C GLU A 530 -41.05 35.88 -7.84
N PRO A 531 -41.32 35.28 -9.03
CA PRO A 531 -42.66 35.21 -9.62
C PRO A 531 -43.27 33.80 -9.55
N ALA A 532 -44.61 33.73 -9.61
CA ALA A 532 -45.40 32.61 -9.10
C ALA A 532 -45.59 31.38 -10.04
N ARG A 533 -46.11 30.30 -9.44
CA ARG A 533 -46.45 28.97 -10.01
C ARG A 533 -47.53 28.99 -11.12
N PRO A 534 -47.60 27.89 -11.89
CA PRO A 534 -48.86 27.13 -12.02
C PRO A 534 -48.83 25.77 -11.28
N VAL A 535 -50.00 25.19 -11.00
CA VAL A 535 -50.18 23.92 -10.26
C VAL A 535 -50.96 22.92 -11.12
N GLU A 536 -50.45 21.69 -11.26
CA GLU A 536 -51.23 20.50 -11.63
C GLU A 536 -50.48 19.18 -11.27
N PRO A 537 -51.04 17.96 -11.40
CA PRO A 537 -51.61 17.24 -10.25
C PRO A 537 -50.76 16.09 -9.69
N VAL A 538 -51.12 15.64 -8.49
CA VAL A 538 -50.40 14.63 -7.69
C VAL A 538 -50.58 13.20 -8.23
N ALA A 539 -49.46 12.51 -8.50
CA ALA A 539 -49.41 11.07 -8.72
C ALA A 539 -49.17 10.29 -7.39
N PRO A 540 -49.69 9.06 -7.22
CA PRO A 540 -49.56 8.30 -5.97
C PRO A 540 -48.12 7.78 -5.72
N PRO A 541 -47.73 7.56 -4.46
CA PRO A 541 -46.34 7.24 -4.10
C PRO A 541 -45.91 5.84 -4.54
N VAL A 542 -44.81 5.78 -5.30
CA VAL A 542 -44.10 4.55 -5.64
C VAL A 542 -43.43 3.98 -4.37
N ARG A 543 -43.70 2.70 -4.05
CA ARG A 543 -43.04 1.99 -2.95
C ARG A 543 -41.57 1.70 -3.32
N PRO A 544 -40.60 1.86 -2.40
CA PRO A 544 -39.21 1.53 -2.69
C PRO A 544 -39.03 0.02 -2.91
N ALA A 545 -38.30 -0.34 -3.97
CA ALA A 545 -37.91 -1.73 -4.24
C ALA A 545 -36.86 -2.21 -3.24
N ALA A 546 -36.91 -3.48 -2.86
CA ALA A 546 -35.95 -4.08 -1.93
C ALA A 546 -34.53 -4.11 -2.54
N PRO A 547 -33.47 -3.83 -1.75
CA PRO A 547 -32.10 -3.82 -2.26
C PRO A 547 -31.68 -5.21 -2.75
N SER A 548 -31.36 -5.28 -4.04
CA SER A 548 -30.84 -6.46 -4.70
C SER A 548 -29.44 -6.20 -5.23
N THR A 549 -28.59 -7.21 -5.18
CA THR A 549 -27.27 -7.17 -5.82
C THR A 549 -27.40 -7.10 -7.36
N PRO A 550 -26.35 -6.69 -8.10
CA PRO A 550 -26.39 -6.63 -9.58
C PRO A 550 -26.78 -7.94 -10.29
N ASN A 551 -26.66 -9.10 -9.61
CA ASN A 551 -27.09 -10.41 -10.11
C ASN A 551 -28.53 -10.79 -9.67
N GLY A 552 -29.34 -9.83 -9.20
CA GLY A 552 -30.75 -10.05 -8.84
C GLY A 552 -30.98 -10.82 -7.53
N LEU A 553 -29.95 -11.04 -6.72
CA LEU A 553 -30.07 -11.71 -5.42
C LEU A 553 -30.39 -10.69 -4.32
N PRO A 554 -31.46 -10.89 -3.51
CA PRO A 554 -31.88 -9.95 -2.48
C PRO A 554 -30.97 -9.97 -1.25
N VAL A 555 -30.70 -8.80 -0.68
CA VAL A 555 -29.85 -8.65 0.51
C VAL A 555 -30.65 -8.93 1.80
N ARG A 556 -30.06 -9.68 2.75
CA ARG A 556 -30.73 -10.08 4.00
C ARG A 556 -30.40 -9.13 5.15
N THR A 557 -31.41 -8.70 5.89
CA THR A 557 -31.23 -8.09 7.22
C THR A 557 -30.94 -9.18 8.27
N PRO A 558 -30.03 -8.97 9.24
CA PRO A 558 -29.75 -9.96 10.28
C PRO A 558 -30.98 -10.34 11.10
N GLY A 559 -31.15 -11.64 11.40
CA GLY A 559 -32.16 -12.15 12.34
C GLY A 559 -33.33 -12.96 11.75
N ARG A 560 -33.57 -12.99 10.43
CA ARG A 560 -34.71 -13.71 9.84
C ARG A 560 -34.37 -15.08 9.24
N THR A 561 -35.26 -16.06 9.50
CA THR A 561 -35.17 -17.44 9.00
C THR A 561 -35.75 -17.59 7.59
N MET A 562 -35.37 -18.65 6.87
CA MET A 562 -35.84 -18.90 5.49
C MET A 562 -37.37 -19.06 5.40
N GLY A 563 -37.99 -19.69 6.40
CA GLY A 563 -39.42 -20.04 6.36
C GLY A 563 -40.38 -18.85 6.43
N GLU A 564 -39.95 -17.69 6.96
CA GLU A 564 -40.79 -16.48 6.93
C GLU A 564 -40.82 -15.84 5.54
N ALA A 565 -39.67 -15.73 4.87
CA ALA A 565 -39.55 -15.15 3.54
C ALA A 565 -40.33 -15.94 2.47
N GLU A 566 -40.53 -17.24 2.69
CA GLU A 566 -41.27 -18.12 1.78
C GLU A 566 -42.79 -18.01 1.98
N ARG A 567 -43.26 -17.83 3.22
CA ARG A 567 -44.67 -17.52 3.54
C ARG A 567 -45.11 -16.18 2.95
N GLU A 568 -44.22 -15.19 2.91
CA GLU A 568 -44.48 -13.86 2.34
C GLU A 568 -44.65 -13.93 0.80
N ARG A 569 -43.82 -14.74 0.10
CA ARG A 569 -44.01 -15.03 -1.34
C ARG A 569 -45.36 -15.71 -1.64
N GLY A 570 -45.83 -16.59 -0.76
CA GLY A 570 -47.13 -17.26 -0.91
C GLY A 570 -48.32 -16.29 -0.92
N ARG A 571 -48.26 -15.21 -0.14
CA ARG A 571 -49.36 -14.22 -0.03
C ARG A 571 -49.51 -13.29 -1.23
N HIS A 572 -48.51 -13.20 -2.11
CA HIS A 572 -48.54 -12.27 -3.26
C HIS A 572 -48.86 -12.92 -4.62
N ARG A 573 -49.26 -14.20 -4.66
CA ARG A 573 -49.53 -14.92 -5.92
C ARG A 573 -51.01 -15.27 -6.16
N GLY A 574 -51.93 -14.61 -5.46
CA GLY A 574 -53.38 -14.87 -5.50
C GLY A 574 -54.20 -13.80 -6.23
N ALA A 575 -53.95 -13.57 -7.52
CA ALA A 575 -54.86 -12.83 -8.41
C ALA A 575 -54.63 -13.25 -9.87
N PRO A 576 -55.67 -13.66 -10.63
CA PRO A 576 -55.52 -14.03 -12.04
C PRO A 576 -55.55 -12.81 -12.96
N ALA A 577 -54.70 -12.79 -13.98
CA ALA A 577 -54.73 -11.81 -15.07
C ALA A 577 -54.83 -12.53 -16.43
N SER A 578 -55.74 -12.05 -17.27
CA SER A 578 -56.04 -12.61 -18.60
C SER A 578 -54.95 -12.31 -19.65
N PRO A 579 -54.86 -13.10 -20.73
CA PRO A 579 -53.77 -13.00 -21.70
C PRO A 579 -54.04 -11.98 -22.83
N SER A 580 -52.95 -11.49 -23.44
CA SER A 580 -52.95 -10.81 -24.74
C SER A 580 -51.76 -11.33 -25.59
N PRO A 581 -51.86 -11.44 -26.93
CA PRO A 581 -51.04 -12.38 -27.69
C PRO A 581 -49.86 -11.78 -28.48
N ALA A 582 -48.92 -12.69 -28.80
CA ALA A 582 -47.97 -12.69 -29.92
C ALA A 582 -46.90 -11.59 -30.01
N ASP A 583 -45.63 -12.00 -29.90
CA ASP A 583 -44.78 -12.02 -31.10
C ASP A 583 -43.73 -13.15 -31.05
N GLY A 584 -43.19 -13.55 -32.21
CA GLY A 584 -42.56 -14.86 -32.42
C GLY A 584 -41.07 -15.00 -32.03
N GLY A 585 -40.71 -16.15 -31.43
CA GLY A 585 -39.33 -16.56 -31.19
C GLY A 585 -39.23 -18.03 -30.74
N ALA A 586 -38.24 -18.78 -31.23
CA ALA A 586 -38.14 -20.25 -31.11
C ALA A 586 -38.20 -20.80 -29.67
N PRO A 587 -38.73 -22.03 -29.45
CA PRO A 587 -38.91 -22.59 -28.12
C PRO A 587 -37.58 -22.89 -27.41
N LYS A 588 -37.20 -22.00 -26.48
CA LYS A 588 -36.08 -22.24 -25.55
C LYS A 588 -36.53 -23.27 -24.50
N ALA A 589 -35.84 -24.40 -24.44
CA ALA A 589 -36.16 -25.49 -23.51
C ALA A 589 -36.23 -25.00 -22.04
N PRO A 590 -37.12 -25.58 -21.21
CA PRO A 590 -37.30 -25.13 -19.83
C PRO A 590 -36.02 -25.31 -18.99
N PRO A 591 -35.80 -24.45 -17.98
CA PRO A 591 -34.61 -24.53 -17.14
C PRO A 591 -34.56 -25.86 -16.39
N ARG A 592 -33.48 -26.63 -16.61
CA ARG A 592 -33.27 -27.92 -15.94
C ARG A 592 -33.16 -27.72 -14.42
N THR A 593 -33.99 -28.43 -13.67
CA THR A 593 -33.98 -28.44 -12.21
C THR A 593 -32.67 -29.03 -11.68
N ALA A 594 -32.20 -28.56 -10.51
CA ALA A 594 -30.97 -29.05 -9.87
C ALA A 594 -30.91 -30.59 -9.72
N ALA A 595 -32.07 -31.24 -9.52
CA ALA A 595 -32.20 -32.70 -9.48
C ALA A 595 -31.71 -33.41 -10.77
N GLN A 596 -31.93 -32.81 -11.95
CA GLN A 596 -31.47 -33.39 -13.23
C GLN A 596 -29.96 -33.26 -13.42
N GLN A 597 -29.34 -32.21 -12.87
CA GLN A 597 -27.88 -32.03 -12.88
C GLN A 597 -27.18 -33.04 -11.95
N PHE A 598 -27.74 -33.28 -10.75
CA PHE A 598 -27.25 -34.34 -9.86
C PHE A 598 -27.37 -35.74 -10.47
N GLY A 599 -28.48 -36.03 -11.16
CA GLY A 599 -28.67 -37.30 -11.87
C GLY A 599 -27.76 -37.52 -13.08
N ALA A 600 -27.10 -36.47 -13.61
CA ALA A 600 -26.05 -36.62 -14.60
C ALA A 600 -24.70 -36.96 -13.93
N PHE A 601 -24.38 -36.31 -12.81
CA PHE A 601 -23.13 -36.54 -12.06
C PHE A 601 -23.04 -37.95 -11.46
N GLN A 602 -24.14 -38.52 -10.96
CA GLN A 602 -24.16 -39.91 -10.46
C GLN A 602 -23.98 -40.96 -11.57
N ARG A 603 -24.33 -40.66 -12.83
CA ARG A 603 -24.14 -41.60 -13.95
C ARG A 603 -22.70 -41.65 -14.46
N GLY A 604 -21.93 -40.58 -14.28
CA GLY A 604 -20.50 -40.55 -14.61
C GLY A 604 -19.56 -41.23 -13.59
N ARG A 605 -20.10 -41.93 -12.57
CA ARG A 605 -19.29 -42.49 -11.46
C ARG A 605 -19.55 -43.97 -11.16
N ARG A 606 -20.16 -44.71 -12.10
CA ARG A 606 -20.19 -46.18 -12.09
C ARG A 606 -19.17 -46.70 -13.11
N PRO A 607 -18.41 -47.78 -12.81
CA PRO A 607 -17.56 -48.42 -13.82
C PRO A 607 -18.44 -48.99 -14.93
N GLN A 608 -18.16 -48.63 -16.18
CA GLN A 608 -18.78 -49.25 -17.33
C GLN A 608 -17.96 -50.48 -17.71
N THR A 609 -18.53 -51.67 -17.51
CA THR A 609 -18.02 -52.92 -18.08
C THR A 609 -18.49 -53.00 -19.53
N ASP A 610 -17.60 -52.75 -20.49
CA ASP A 610 -17.91 -52.90 -21.92
C ASP A 610 -17.83 -54.37 -22.36
N PRO A 611 -18.90 -54.95 -22.94
CA PRO A 611 -18.82 -56.15 -23.74
C PRO A 611 -18.57 -55.80 -25.23
N ALA A 612 -17.99 -56.77 -25.95
CA ALA A 612 -17.75 -56.77 -27.40
C ALA A 612 -16.60 -55.90 -27.95
N ALA A 613 -15.39 -56.48 -27.88
CA ALA A 613 -14.34 -56.27 -28.88
C ALA A 613 -13.80 -57.63 -29.37
N GLN A 614 -14.59 -58.33 -30.19
CA GLN A 614 -14.12 -59.44 -31.04
C GLN A 614 -14.21 -58.97 -32.50
N GLY A 615 -13.10 -59.02 -33.25
CA GLY A 615 -13.04 -58.54 -34.63
C GLY A 615 -11.60 -58.29 -35.09
N GLY A 616 -10.86 -59.38 -35.30
CA GLY A 616 -9.40 -59.35 -35.38
C GLY A 616 -8.75 -58.70 -36.61
N THR A 617 -7.43 -58.59 -36.53
CA THR A 617 -6.50 -58.88 -37.64
C THR A 617 -5.22 -59.46 -37.04
N ALA A 618 -4.64 -60.48 -37.68
CA ALA A 618 -3.51 -61.24 -37.15
C ALA A 618 -2.21 -60.91 -37.90
N THR A 619 -1.08 -60.95 -37.19
CA THR A 619 0.30 -61.07 -37.72
C THR A 619 1.16 -61.68 -36.59
N PRO A 620 2.09 -62.63 -36.86
CA PRO A 620 2.56 -63.59 -35.85
C PRO A 620 3.77 -63.13 -35.00
N PRO A 621 4.06 -63.82 -33.87
CA PRO A 621 5.19 -63.48 -33.00
C PRO A 621 6.53 -64.08 -33.48
N PRO A 622 7.67 -63.45 -33.15
CA PRO A 622 9.01 -64.03 -33.29
C PRO A 622 9.36 -65.00 -32.14
N ALA A 623 10.43 -65.79 -32.35
CA ALA A 623 10.81 -66.94 -31.53
C ALA A 623 11.32 -66.63 -30.11
N ALA A 624 11.21 -67.62 -29.23
CA ALA A 624 11.94 -67.71 -27.96
C ALA A 624 13.18 -68.61 -28.12
N PRO A 625 14.30 -68.34 -27.42
CA PRO A 625 15.43 -69.24 -27.34
C PRO A 625 15.38 -70.15 -26.09
N ASP A 626 15.60 -71.44 -26.33
CA ASP A 626 16.31 -72.47 -25.54
C ASP A 626 16.45 -72.35 -24.01
N GLY A 627 16.09 -73.44 -23.32
CA GLY A 627 16.55 -73.75 -21.96
C GLY A 627 17.77 -74.70 -21.97
N PRO A 628 18.11 -75.33 -20.82
CA PRO A 628 19.11 -76.40 -20.78
C PRO A 628 18.55 -77.78 -20.39
N ASP A 629 19.25 -78.81 -20.87
CA ASP A 629 18.89 -80.24 -20.91
C ASP A 629 18.67 -80.98 -19.57
N ALA A 630 17.94 -82.10 -19.68
CA ALA A 630 18.03 -83.25 -18.78
C ALA A 630 18.17 -84.55 -19.61
N PRO A 631 18.98 -85.55 -19.18
CA PRO A 631 19.31 -86.72 -19.99
C PRO A 631 18.24 -87.84 -19.97
N PRO A 632 18.21 -88.73 -20.98
CA PRO A 632 17.13 -89.71 -21.18
C PRO A 632 17.34 -91.04 -20.41
N PRO A 633 16.26 -91.79 -20.13
CA PRO A 633 16.33 -93.14 -19.56
C PRO A 633 16.50 -94.24 -20.62
N GLY A 634 17.26 -95.29 -20.30
CA GLY A 634 17.29 -96.56 -21.02
C GLY A 634 16.70 -97.69 -20.17
N ALA A 635 15.72 -98.40 -20.72
CA ALA A 635 15.11 -99.63 -20.21
C ALA A 635 15.87 -100.87 -20.77
N PRO A 636 15.60 -102.13 -20.35
CA PRO A 636 14.54 -102.65 -19.45
C PRO A 636 14.98 -103.00 -18.02
#